data_AF-A0A0G4I884-F1
#
_entry.id   AF-A0A0G4I884-F1
#
_cell.length_a   1.000
_cell.length_b   1.000
_cell.length_c   1.000
_cell.angle_alpha   90.00
_cell.angle_beta   90.00
_cell.angle_gamma   90.00
#
_symmetry.space_group_name_H-M   'P 1'
#
loop_
_entity.id
_entity.type
_entity.pdbx_description
1 polymer ?
#
loop_
_entity_poly.entity_id
_entity_poly.type
_entity_poly.pdbx_seq_one_letter_code
_entity_poly.pdbx_strand_id
1 'polypeptide(L)'
;MSTARLRADYLISRRRQQEDFQKGLETIVKGNAHAQTKAEWEEKATAACVNANIKLKTDALRAQYKERLALRQQRLCDLLSAEQAQYEQEIRDLEETPEQRKEKLAQKALALKKEREEQREKVVQEKLYQQWRAGEDELRAEDSRLFGLQMLQTRDDQCFDKLKAEAQEKIDEEVFEALTQENYKKMLDREMKEKETNAVRDAKTKKILTEQVALKAERVQKERDTAIAERKALAERFRVESEQEKLDRIREIEEARQKRATMDAFIRSQRGKREKEDAEERAEDKQWIASVLAREREVEKREQMEREKQQRENKEFRAALELEMQRKAHSDKELEEMQEAERLAQWRKREAVWEAEEDARFQLLQEVFADREAQLALKAKQREEIYEELARERDEIQREEERQAEIQQRKEEAEKFVRLRQQEELFRQMDFHQMQRQREQQILAIEKRKADLAEERLQKALEAERQKQKEVQNVILKNRAEREATRTAELSGVVNKANAASAGAGGAKLVAPWEKG
;
A
#
# COMPACT_ATOMS: atom_id res chain seq x y z
N MET A 1 -187.16 1.79 -28.92
CA MET A 1 -186.72 1.61 -30.32
C MET A 1 -185.83 2.80 -30.68
N SER A 2 -184.75 2.69 -31.46
CA SER A 2 -184.22 1.60 -32.30
C SER A 2 -182.73 1.86 -32.61
N THR A 3 -181.85 0.92 -32.98
CA THR A 3 -181.84 -0.57 -32.93
C THR A 3 -180.38 -1.06 -33.00
N ALA A 4 -180.08 -2.27 -32.54
CA ALA A 4 -178.72 -2.79 -32.41
C ALA A 4 -178.18 -3.55 -33.65
N ARG A 5 -176.84 -3.66 -33.75
CA ARG A 5 -176.08 -4.66 -34.53
C ARG A 5 -174.82 -5.07 -33.73
N LEU A 6 -174.31 -6.29 -33.94
CA LEU A 6 -173.21 -6.91 -33.17
C LEU A 6 -171.81 -6.38 -33.54
N ARG A 7 -170.83 -6.55 -32.64
CA ARG A 7 -169.39 -6.23 -32.84
C ARG A 7 -168.53 -7.49 -33.09
N ALA A 8 -167.36 -7.30 -33.71
CA ALA A 8 -166.54 -8.36 -34.29
C ALA A 8 -165.47 -8.98 -33.35
N ASP A 9 -165.27 -8.45 -32.15
CA ASP A 9 -163.99 -8.59 -31.42
C ASP A 9 -163.76 -9.93 -30.68
N TYR A 10 -164.79 -10.78 -30.52
CA TYR A 10 -164.75 -11.94 -29.61
C TYR A 10 -163.72 -13.02 -30.01
N LEU A 11 -163.69 -13.44 -31.28
CA LEU A 11 -162.82 -14.54 -31.74
C LEU A 11 -161.32 -14.21 -31.61
N ILE A 12 -160.98 -12.91 -31.70
CA ILE A 12 -159.60 -12.40 -31.58
C ILE A 12 -159.07 -12.66 -30.17
N SER A 13 -159.93 -12.58 -29.14
CA SER A 13 -159.54 -12.78 -27.74
C SER A 13 -159.13 -14.22 -27.43
N ARG A 14 -159.93 -15.22 -27.86
CA ARG A 14 -159.67 -16.64 -27.58
C ARG A 14 -158.38 -17.15 -28.25
N ARG A 15 -158.04 -16.65 -29.43
CA ARG A 15 -156.81 -17.03 -30.15
C ARG A 15 -155.56 -16.62 -29.37
N ARG A 16 -155.53 -15.39 -28.84
CA ARG A 16 -154.42 -14.87 -28.02
C ARG A 16 -154.13 -15.80 -26.83
N GLN A 17 -155.15 -16.22 -26.08
CA GLN A 17 -155.00 -17.11 -24.92
C GLN A 17 -154.25 -18.43 -25.23
N GLN A 18 -154.47 -19.05 -26.39
CA GLN A 18 -153.74 -20.28 -26.77
C GLN A 18 -152.31 -19.99 -27.20
N GLU A 19 -152.11 -18.93 -27.99
CA GLU A 19 -150.78 -18.48 -28.39
C GLU A 19 -149.94 -18.10 -27.15
N ASP A 20 -150.54 -17.48 -26.14
CA ASP A 20 -149.88 -17.07 -24.90
C ASP A 20 -149.49 -18.27 -24.01
N PHE A 21 -150.31 -19.33 -23.96
CA PHE A 21 -149.94 -20.57 -23.26
C PHE A 21 -148.78 -21.32 -23.96
N GLN A 22 -148.79 -21.38 -25.30
CA GLN A 22 -147.69 -22.00 -26.05
C GLN A 22 -146.38 -21.21 -25.90
N LYS A 23 -146.42 -19.87 -25.97
CA LYS A 23 -145.28 -19.00 -25.62
C LYS A 23 -144.75 -19.31 -24.21
N GLY A 24 -145.64 -19.55 -23.24
CA GLY A 24 -145.28 -19.95 -21.89
C GLY A 24 -144.45 -21.24 -21.83
N LEU A 25 -144.95 -22.34 -22.42
CA LEU A 25 -144.23 -23.62 -22.42
C LEU A 25 -142.90 -23.56 -23.20
N GLU A 26 -142.87 -22.88 -24.35
CA GLU A 26 -141.63 -22.65 -25.09
C GLU A 26 -140.60 -21.89 -24.26
N THR A 27 -141.03 -20.89 -23.49
CA THR A 27 -140.16 -20.09 -22.61
C THR A 27 -139.52 -20.98 -21.53
N ILE A 28 -140.26 -21.93 -20.96
CA ILE A 28 -139.74 -22.87 -19.96
C ILE A 28 -138.68 -23.81 -20.58
N VAL A 29 -138.96 -24.40 -21.74
CA VAL A 29 -138.01 -25.33 -22.40
C VAL A 29 -136.75 -24.60 -22.84
N LYS A 30 -136.88 -23.39 -23.41
CA LYS A 30 -135.74 -22.54 -23.77
C LYS A 30 -134.94 -22.13 -22.52
N GLY A 31 -135.61 -21.86 -21.40
CA GLY A 31 -134.99 -21.60 -20.10
C GLY A 31 -134.16 -22.79 -19.57
N ASN A 32 -134.71 -24.00 -19.63
CA ASN A 32 -134.02 -25.21 -19.15
C ASN A 32 -132.79 -25.57 -20.01
N ALA A 33 -132.90 -25.47 -21.34
CA ALA A 33 -131.76 -25.66 -22.25
C ALA A 33 -130.67 -24.58 -22.04
N HIS A 34 -131.07 -23.34 -21.77
CA HIS A 34 -130.14 -22.27 -21.40
C HIS A 34 -129.47 -22.54 -20.04
N ALA A 35 -130.18 -23.11 -19.06
CA ALA A 35 -129.61 -23.50 -17.77
C ALA A 35 -128.59 -24.66 -17.88
N GLN A 36 -128.86 -25.68 -18.70
CA GLN A 36 -127.91 -26.79 -18.91
C GLN A 36 -126.64 -26.35 -19.64
N THR A 37 -126.79 -25.58 -20.73
CA THR A 37 -125.64 -25.03 -21.48
C THR A 37 -124.80 -24.08 -20.62
N LYS A 38 -125.42 -23.32 -19.70
CA LYS A 38 -124.74 -22.51 -18.69
C LYS A 38 -123.96 -23.39 -17.68
N ALA A 39 -124.55 -24.47 -17.18
CA ALA A 39 -123.90 -25.38 -16.22
C ALA A 39 -122.70 -26.12 -16.83
N GLU A 40 -122.81 -26.66 -18.06
CA GLU A 40 -121.67 -27.25 -18.77
C GLU A 40 -120.55 -26.23 -19.04
N TRP A 41 -120.92 -24.98 -19.35
CA TRP A 41 -119.95 -23.91 -19.53
C TRP A 41 -119.26 -23.55 -18.21
N GLU A 42 -119.97 -23.56 -17.07
CA GLU A 42 -119.39 -23.36 -15.73
C GLU A 42 -118.42 -24.49 -15.32
N GLU A 43 -118.73 -25.76 -15.63
CA GLU A 43 -117.81 -26.88 -15.38
C GLU A 43 -116.54 -26.78 -16.26
N LYS A 44 -116.71 -26.52 -17.57
CA LYS A 44 -115.60 -26.37 -18.51
C LYS A 44 -114.75 -25.14 -18.18
N ALA A 45 -115.37 -24.05 -17.73
CA ALA A 45 -114.68 -22.85 -17.27
C ALA A 45 -113.92 -23.07 -15.96
N THR A 46 -114.51 -23.76 -14.97
CA THR A 46 -113.81 -24.06 -13.70
C THR A 46 -112.63 -25.01 -13.92
N ALA A 47 -112.78 -26.05 -14.74
CA ALA A 47 -111.66 -26.91 -15.15
C ALA A 47 -110.56 -26.15 -15.91
N ALA A 48 -110.92 -25.22 -16.79
CA ALA A 48 -109.96 -24.34 -17.47
C ALA A 48 -109.24 -23.41 -16.48
N CYS A 49 -109.97 -22.80 -15.53
CA CYS A 49 -109.41 -21.95 -14.47
C CYS A 49 -108.46 -22.72 -13.54
N VAL A 50 -108.76 -23.98 -13.18
CA VAL A 50 -107.84 -24.83 -12.39
C VAL A 50 -106.57 -25.10 -13.18
N ASN A 51 -106.67 -25.49 -14.45
CA ASN A 51 -105.50 -25.75 -15.30
C ASN A 51 -104.67 -24.47 -15.57
N ALA A 52 -105.31 -23.31 -15.70
CA ALA A 52 -104.63 -22.02 -15.78
C ALA A 52 -103.87 -21.68 -14.49
N ASN A 53 -104.49 -21.90 -13.32
CA ASN A 53 -103.84 -21.74 -12.02
C ASN A 53 -102.65 -22.70 -11.81
N ILE A 54 -102.75 -23.95 -12.27
CA ILE A 54 -101.63 -24.90 -12.22
C ILE A 54 -100.49 -24.42 -13.11
N LYS A 55 -100.77 -24.03 -14.37
CA LYS A 55 -99.77 -23.48 -15.29
C LYS A 55 -99.06 -22.26 -14.69
N LEU A 56 -99.82 -21.26 -14.22
CA LEU A 56 -99.31 -20.07 -13.54
C LEU A 56 -98.38 -20.44 -12.37
N LYS A 57 -98.76 -21.41 -11.52
CA LYS A 57 -97.90 -21.88 -10.42
C LYS A 57 -96.63 -22.58 -10.92
N THR A 58 -96.72 -23.43 -11.95
CA THR A 58 -95.52 -24.09 -12.52
C THR A 58 -94.58 -23.11 -13.21
N ASP A 59 -95.10 -22.09 -13.87
CA ASP A 59 -94.29 -21.09 -14.57
C ASP A 59 -93.71 -20.05 -13.59
N ALA A 60 -94.41 -19.73 -12.50
CA ALA A 60 -93.84 -18.99 -11.37
C ALA A 60 -92.70 -19.76 -10.68
N LEU A 61 -92.85 -21.07 -10.45
CA LEU A 61 -91.77 -21.92 -9.94
C LEU A 61 -90.59 -21.96 -10.92
N ARG A 62 -90.83 -22.09 -12.22
CA ARG A 62 -89.79 -22.03 -13.26
C ARG A 62 -89.08 -20.67 -13.29
N ALA A 63 -89.79 -19.57 -13.08
CA ALA A 63 -89.20 -18.24 -12.94
C ALA A 63 -88.27 -18.19 -11.72
N GLN A 64 -88.75 -18.61 -10.53
CA GLN A 64 -87.94 -18.68 -9.31
C GLN A 64 -86.69 -19.58 -9.46
N TYR A 65 -86.78 -20.69 -10.20
CA TYR A 65 -85.61 -21.53 -10.50
C TYR A 65 -84.64 -20.87 -11.48
N LYS A 66 -85.13 -20.12 -12.48
CA LYS A 66 -84.28 -19.31 -13.38
C LYS A 66 -83.59 -18.17 -12.63
N GLU A 67 -84.29 -17.47 -11.74
CA GLU A 67 -83.74 -16.44 -10.86
C GLU A 67 -82.67 -17.01 -9.94
N ARG A 68 -82.92 -18.14 -9.28
CA ARG A 68 -81.92 -18.83 -8.44
C ARG A 68 -80.70 -19.30 -9.25
N LEU A 69 -80.89 -19.74 -10.49
CA LEU A 69 -79.80 -20.12 -11.38
C LEU A 69 -78.98 -18.90 -11.81
N ALA A 70 -79.64 -17.80 -12.20
CA ALA A 70 -78.99 -16.54 -12.56
C ALA A 70 -78.20 -15.95 -11.38
N LEU A 71 -78.77 -15.95 -10.16
CA LEU A 71 -78.08 -15.53 -8.94
C LEU A 71 -76.86 -16.43 -8.62
N ARG A 72 -76.94 -17.74 -8.91
CA ARG A 72 -75.78 -18.65 -8.76
C ARG A 72 -74.71 -18.40 -9.83
N GLN A 73 -75.13 -18.12 -11.07
CA GLN A 73 -74.22 -17.79 -12.17
C GLN A 73 -73.52 -16.45 -11.93
N GLN A 74 -74.24 -15.43 -11.48
CA GLN A 74 -73.68 -14.14 -11.04
C GLN A 74 -72.64 -14.36 -9.95
N ARG A 75 -72.98 -15.01 -8.82
CA ARG A 75 -72.02 -15.31 -7.75
C ARG A 75 -70.78 -16.09 -8.21
N LEU A 76 -70.91 -16.95 -9.22
CA LEU A 76 -69.78 -17.66 -9.81
C LEU A 76 -68.91 -16.74 -10.68
N CYS A 77 -69.52 -15.85 -11.46
CA CYS A 77 -68.79 -14.81 -12.20
C CYS A 77 -68.11 -13.80 -11.25
N ASP A 78 -68.78 -13.40 -10.17
CA ASP A 78 -68.24 -12.52 -9.13
C ASP A 78 -67.02 -13.17 -8.46
N LEU A 79 -67.10 -14.47 -8.15
CA LEU A 79 -66.00 -15.23 -7.55
C LEU A 79 -64.84 -15.44 -8.53
N LEU A 80 -65.11 -15.86 -9.77
CA LEU A 80 -64.07 -16.05 -10.79
C LEU A 80 -63.39 -14.74 -11.20
N SER A 81 -64.11 -13.61 -11.23
CA SER A 81 -63.52 -12.30 -11.50
C SER A 81 -62.73 -11.76 -10.30
N ALA A 82 -63.13 -12.10 -9.07
CA ALA A 82 -62.31 -11.83 -7.88
C ALA A 82 -61.01 -12.66 -7.87
N GLU A 83 -61.06 -13.95 -8.20
CA GLU A 83 -59.87 -14.81 -8.36
C GLU A 83 -58.95 -14.28 -9.48
N GLN A 84 -59.50 -13.90 -10.64
CA GLN A 84 -58.73 -13.29 -11.72
C GLN A 84 -58.08 -11.96 -11.31
N ALA A 85 -58.80 -11.08 -10.61
CA ALA A 85 -58.27 -9.82 -10.10
C ALA A 85 -57.18 -10.03 -9.03
N GLN A 86 -57.28 -11.10 -8.22
CA GLN A 86 -56.24 -11.50 -7.28
C GLN A 86 -54.99 -12.00 -8.00
N TYR A 87 -55.11 -12.91 -8.96
CA TYR A 87 -53.95 -13.37 -9.74
C TYR A 87 -53.30 -12.25 -10.56
N GLU A 88 -54.06 -11.31 -11.11
CA GLU A 88 -53.51 -10.10 -11.74
C GLU A 88 -52.74 -9.20 -10.76
N GLN A 89 -53.15 -9.15 -9.49
CA GLN A 89 -52.43 -8.41 -8.44
C GLN A 89 -51.16 -9.16 -8.01
N GLU A 90 -51.26 -10.47 -7.72
CA GLU A 90 -50.10 -11.30 -7.38
C GLU A 90 -49.02 -11.28 -8.45
N ILE A 91 -49.39 -11.32 -9.74
CA ILE A 91 -48.42 -11.20 -10.85
C ILE A 91 -47.75 -9.82 -10.86
N ARG A 92 -48.50 -8.73 -10.66
CA ARG A 92 -47.95 -7.36 -10.61
C ARG A 92 -47.07 -7.11 -9.39
N ASP A 93 -47.38 -7.74 -8.26
CA ASP A 93 -46.60 -7.65 -7.02
C ASP A 93 -45.33 -8.53 -7.06
N LEU A 94 -45.33 -9.60 -7.87
CA LEU A 94 -44.14 -10.43 -8.16
C LEU A 94 -43.23 -9.81 -9.23
N GLU A 95 -43.76 -8.97 -10.13
CA GLU A 95 -42.97 -8.25 -11.13
C GLU A 95 -42.13 -7.12 -10.49
N GLU A 96 -40.84 -7.41 -10.24
CA GLU A 96 -39.87 -6.41 -9.76
C GLU A 96 -39.96 -5.11 -10.59
N THR A 97 -40.35 -4.00 -9.96
CA THR A 97 -40.44 -2.74 -10.70
C THR A 97 -39.05 -2.32 -11.21
N PRO A 98 -38.95 -1.57 -12.33
CA PRO A 98 -37.68 -1.06 -12.83
C PRO A 98 -36.92 -0.20 -11.81
N GLU A 99 -37.60 0.31 -10.78
CA GLU A 99 -37.02 1.08 -9.68
C GLU A 99 -36.49 0.15 -8.58
N GLN A 100 -37.28 -0.83 -8.11
CA GLN A 100 -36.80 -1.87 -7.18
C GLN A 100 -35.58 -2.62 -7.74
N ARG A 101 -35.55 -2.89 -9.06
CA ARG A 101 -34.39 -3.51 -9.71
C ARG A 101 -33.16 -2.59 -9.72
N LYS A 102 -33.33 -1.28 -9.93
CA LYS A 102 -32.24 -0.29 -9.80
C LYS A 102 -31.75 -0.22 -8.35
N GLU A 103 -32.65 -0.24 -7.37
CA GLU A 103 -32.30 -0.24 -5.94
C GLU A 103 -31.52 -1.50 -5.54
N LYS A 104 -31.98 -2.70 -5.93
CA LYS A 104 -31.24 -3.95 -5.69
C LYS A 104 -29.85 -3.92 -6.34
N LEU A 105 -29.72 -3.37 -7.55
CA LEU A 105 -28.43 -3.17 -8.22
C LEU A 105 -27.55 -2.14 -7.49
N ALA A 106 -28.12 -1.03 -7.01
CA ALA A 106 -27.41 -0.01 -6.24
C ALA A 106 -26.95 -0.53 -4.88
N GLN A 107 -27.79 -1.24 -4.15
CA GLN A 107 -27.45 -1.93 -2.90
C GLN A 107 -26.32 -2.94 -3.12
N LYS A 108 -26.39 -3.75 -4.18
CA LYS A 108 -25.31 -4.69 -4.55
C LYS A 108 -24.02 -3.97 -4.94
N ALA A 109 -24.10 -2.85 -5.65
CA ALA A 109 -22.93 -2.03 -5.99
C ALA A 109 -22.29 -1.37 -4.75
N LEU A 110 -23.09 -0.91 -3.79
CA LEU A 110 -22.64 -0.38 -2.51
C LEU A 110 -22.00 -1.48 -1.64
N ALA A 111 -22.58 -2.68 -1.61
CA ALA A 111 -22.00 -3.83 -0.92
C ALA A 111 -20.64 -4.23 -1.52
N LEU A 112 -20.56 -4.39 -2.86
CA LEU A 112 -19.31 -4.68 -3.56
C LEU A 112 -18.27 -3.55 -3.42
N LYS A 113 -18.71 -2.29 -3.30
CA LYS A 113 -17.82 -1.17 -2.98
C LYS A 113 -17.27 -1.30 -1.55
N LYS A 114 -18.12 -1.56 -0.57
CA LYS A 114 -17.74 -1.77 0.84
C LYS A 114 -16.79 -2.96 1.00
N GLU A 115 -17.05 -4.09 0.33
CA GLU A 115 -16.15 -5.25 0.32
C GLU A 115 -14.76 -4.91 -0.24
N ARG A 116 -14.70 -4.12 -1.33
CA ARG A 116 -13.44 -3.65 -1.91
C ARG A 116 -12.71 -2.65 -1.01
N GLU A 117 -13.44 -1.77 -0.33
CA GLU A 117 -12.89 -0.82 0.64
C GLU A 117 -12.35 -1.57 1.87
N GLU A 118 -13.06 -2.55 2.41
CA GLU A 118 -12.57 -3.45 3.48
C GLU A 118 -11.36 -4.28 3.06
N GLN A 119 -11.33 -4.82 1.84
CA GLN A 119 -10.16 -5.54 1.31
C GLN A 119 -8.94 -4.61 1.18
N ARG A 120 -9.15 -3.39 0.67
CA ARG A 120 -8.11 -2.37 0.58
C ARG A 120 -7.61 -1.94 1.97
N GLU A 121 -8.50 -1.79 2.94
CA GLU A 121 -8.13 -1.46 4.32
C GLU A 121 -7.33 -2.58 4.98
N LYS A 122 -7.72 -3.84 4.80
CA LYS A 122 -6.94 -5.01 5.29
C LYS A 122 -5.53 -5.02 4.70
N VAL A 123 -5.39 -4.85 3.38
CA VAL A 123 -4.08 -4.78 2.71
C VAL A 123 -3.26 -3.57 3.18
N VAL A 124 -3.88 -2.41 3.41
CA VAL A 124 -3.18 -1.22 3.96
C VAL A 124 -2.75 -1.45 5.41
N GLN A 125 -3.59 -2.07 6.25
CA GLN A 125 -3.24 -2.42 7.62
C GLN A 125 -2.09 -3.43 7.67
N GLU A 126 -2.13 -4.48 6.85
CA GLU A 126 -1.02 -5.44 6.69
C GLU A 126 0.29 -4.76 6.24
N LYS A 127 0.21 -3.79 5.32
CA LYS A 127 1.40 -3.08 4.82
C LYS A 127 1.95 -2.07 5.82
N LEU A 128 1.10 -1.34 6.54
CA LEU A 128 1.50 -0.49 7.66
C LEU A 128 2.12 -1.32 8.79
N TYR A 129 1.55 -2.49 9.09
CA TYR A 129 2.09 -3.43 10.07
C TYR A 129 3.46 -4.00 9.65
N GLN A 130 3.63 -4.36 8.38
CA GLN A 130 4.93 -4.77 7.82
C GLN A 130 5.97 -3.64 7.87
N GLN A 131 5.57 -2.40 7.56
CA GLN A 131 6.45 -1.23 7.67
C GLN A 131 6.85 -0.94 9.13
N TRP A 132 5.89 -1.01 10.06
CA TRP A 132 6.15 -0.84 11.50
C TRP A 132 7.13 -1.89 12.02
N ARG A 133 6.83 -3.18 11.85
CA ARG A 133 7.74 -4.28 12.29
C ARG A 133 9.12 -4.21 11.64
N ALA A 134 9.22 -3.74 10.39
CA ALA A 134 10.53 -3.54 9.74
C ALA A 134 11.29 -2.32 10.29
N GLY A 135 10.59 -1.26 10.70
CA GLY A 135 11.15 -0.05 11.31
C GLY A 135 11.62 -0.24 12.75
N GLU A 136 10.91 -1.04 13.55
CA GLU A 136 11.26 -1.30 14.95
C GLU A 136 12.53 -2.17 15.08
N ASP A 137 13.66 -1.53 15.41
CA ASP A 137 14.96 -2.19 15.61
C ASP A 137 14.92 -3.31 16.66
N GLU A 138 14.08 -3.17 17.69
CA GLU A 138 13.92 -4.20 18.74
C GLU A 138 13.35 -5.51 18.17
N LEU A 139 12.30 -5.44 17.34
CA LEU A 139 11.69 -6.62 16.74
C LEU A 139 12.64 -7.24 15.70
N ARG A 140 13.40 -6.42 14.97
CA ARG A 140 14.44 -6.88 14.02
C ARG A 140 15.56 -7.66 14.73
N ALA A 141 15.93 -7.26 15.94
CA ALA A 141 16.91 -7.97 16.75
C ALA A 141 16.40 -9.33 17.25
N GLU A 142 15.14 -9.42 17.72
CA GLU A 142 14.52 -10.68 18.12
C GLU A 142 14.28 -11.62 16.92
N ASP A 143 13.83 -11.08 15.77
CA ASP A 143 13.69 -11.85 14.52
C ASP A 143 15.03 -12.43 14.04
N SER A 144 16.12 -11.70 14.23
CA SER A 144 17.48 -12.19 13.96
C SER A 144 17.89 -13.35 14.87
N ARG A 145 17.46 -13.34 16.15
CA ARG A 145 17.68 -14.46 17.09
C ARG A 145 16.82 -15.68 16.73
N LEU A 146 15.56 -15.46 16.34
CA LEU A 146 14.68 -16.53 15.86
C LEU A 146 15.25 -17.22 14.61
N PHE A 147 15.73 -16.44 13.64
CA PHE A 147 16.41 -16.97 12.47
C PHE A 147 17.68 -17.76 12.85
N GLY A 148 18.49 -17.25 13.79
CA GLY A 148 19.65 -17.95 14.33
C GLY A 148 19.30 -19.32 14.95
N LEU A 149 18.18 -19.43 15.67
CA LEU A 149 17.71 -20.70 16.23
C LEU A 149 17.19 -21.68 15.16
N GLN A 150 16.53 -21.18 14.11
CA GLN A 150 16.15 -21.99 12.95
C GLN A 150 17.38 -22.53 12.22
N MET A 151 18.41 -21.70 12.01
CA MET A 151 19.68 -22.13 11.40
C MET A 151 20.42 -23.16 12.26
N LEU A 152 20.38 -23.05 13.59
CA LEU A 152 20.90 -24.10 14.48
C LEU A 152 20.13 -25.42 14.32
N GLN A 153 18.80 -25.38 14.36
CA GLN A 153 17.96 -26.57 14.15
C GLN A 153 18.27 -27.27 12.82
N THR A 154 18.38 -26.50 11.72
CA THR A 154 18.73 -27.02 10.39
C THR A 154 20.15 -27.59 10.33
N ARG A 155 21.12 -26.96 11.00
CA ARG A 155 22.48 -27.49 11.14
C ARG A 155 22.49 -28.83 11.88
N ASP A 156 21.68 -28.98 12.93
CA ASP A 156 21.63 -30.24 13.67
C ASP A 156 21.00 -31.38 12.84
N ASP A 157 20.02 -31.08 11.98
CA ASP A 157 19.49 -32.04 11.00
C ASP A 157 20.61 -32.49 10.04
N GLN A 158 21.36 -31.54 9.46
CA GLN A 158 22.51 -31.86 8.59
C GLN A 158 23.61 -32.68 9.28
N CYS A 159 23.95 -32.36 10.53
CA CYS A 159 24.91 -33.13 11.32
C CYS A 159 24.41 -34.57 11.57
N PHE A 160 23.12 -34.74 11.84
CA PHE A 160 22.51 -36.05 12.05
C PHE A 160 22.47 -36.88 10.76
N ASP A 161 22.04 -36.29 9.64
CA ASP A 161 22.02 -36.99 8.35
C ASP A 161 23.43 -37.44 7.93
N LYS A 162 24.46 -36.63 8.21
CA LYS A 162 25.87 -37.01 7.99
C LYS A 162 26.30 -38.19 8.87
N LEU A 163 25.99 -38.18 10.18
CA LEU A 163 26.29 -39.30 11.07
C LEU A 163 25.55 -40.59 10.68
N LYS A 164 24.33 -40.44 10.14
CA LYS A 164 23.50 -41.55 9.64
C LYS A 164 24.05 -42.13 8.34
N ALA A 165 24.59 -41.29 7.45
CA ALA A 165 25.34 -41.71 6.26
C ALA A 165 26.64 -42.44 6.64
N GLU A 166 27.49 -41.84 7.49
CA GLU A 166 28.75 -42.47 7.97
C GLU A 166 28.52 -43.81 8.71
N ALA A 167 27.36 -44.00 9.31
CA ALA A 167 26.98 -45.25 9.96
C ALA A 167 26.47 -46.30 8.95
N GLN A 168 25.81 -45.88 7.86
CA GLN A 168 25.41 -46.78 6.76
C GLN A 168 26.62 -47.19 5.92
N GLU A 169 27.53 -46.26 5.60
CA GLU A 169 28.76 -46.54 4.85
C GLU A 169 29.58 -47.65 5.52
N LYS A 170 29.70 -47.64 6.86
CA LYS A 170 30.38 -48.71 7.62
C LYS A 170 29.67 -50.07 7.55
N ILE A 171 28.34 -50.09 7.56
CA ILE A 171 27.55 -51.33 7.39
C ILE A 171 27.80 -51.89 5.98
N ASP A 172 27.85 -51.02 4.97
CA ASP A 172 28.10 -51.41 3.59
C ASP A 172 29.56 -51.88 3.42
N GLU A 173 30.54 -51.22 4.04
CA GLU A 173 31.95 -51.65 4.12
C GLU A 173 32.10 -53.04 4.75
N GLU A 174 31.49 -53.31 5.92
CA GLU A 174 31.49 -54.63 6.57
C GLU A 174 30.93 -55.73 5.63
N VAL A 175 29.87 -55.42 4.88
CA VAL A 175 29.27 -56.34 3.90
C VAL A 175 30.19 -56.57 2.69
N PHE A 176 30.85 -55.54 2.18
CA PHE A 176 31.82 -55.67 1.09
C PHE A 176 33.09 -56.44 1.53
N GLU A 177 33.57 -56.25 2.75
CA GLU A 177 34.66 -57.06 3.31
C GLU A 177 34.26 -58.53 3.42
N ALA A 178 33.09 -58.83 3.98
CA ALA A 178 32.59 -60.20 4.11
C ALA A 178 32.46 -60.90 2.74
N LEU A 179 31.90 -60.22 1.74
CA LEU A 179 31.80 -60.70 0.35
C LEU A 179 33.20 -60.93 -0.27
N THR A 180 34.15 -60.04 -0.01
CA THR A 180 35.53 -60.13 -0.51
C THR A 180 36.26 -61.32 0.12
N GLN A 181 36.10 -61.55 1.43
CA GLN A 181 36.63 -62.73 2.10
C GLN A 181 36.02 -64.04 1.60
N GLU A 182 34.71 -64.05 1.29
CA GLU A 182 34.04 -65.22 0.70
C GLU A 182 34.58 -65.52 -0.71
N ASN A 183 34.77 -64.49 -1.53
CA ASN A 183 35.36 -64.62 -2.87
C ASN A 183 36.83 -65.07 -2.81
N TYR A 184 37.62 -64.58 -1.85
CA TYR A 184 38.99 -65.05 -1.62
C TYR A 184 39.03 -66.54 -1.21
N LYS A 185 38.14 -66.98 -0.32
CA LYS A 185 37.97 -68.41 0.03
C LYS A 185 37.62 -69.25 -1.21
N LYS A 186 36.68 -68.81 -2.05
CA LYS A 186 36.33 -69.50 -3.32
C LYS A 186 37.52 -69.61 -4.28
N MET A 187 38.40 -68.60 -4.33
CA MET A 187 39.63 -68.66 -5.14
C MET A 187 40.67 -69.63 -4.55
N LEU A 188 40.87 -69.63 -3.22
CA LEU A 188 41.73 -70.62 -2.56
C LEU A 188 41.22 -72.05 -2.74
N ASP A 189 39.93 -72.31 -2.57
CA ASP A 189 39.31 -73.63 -2.80
C ASP A 189 39.50 -74.10 -4.24
N ARG A 190 39.47 -73.17 -5.21
CA ARG A 190 39.77 -73.44 -6.61
C ARG A 190 41.24 -73.75 -6.82
N GLU A 191 42.15 -72.93 -6.28
CA GLU A 191 43.59 -73.18 -6.34
C GLU A 191 43.97 -74.53 -5.73
N MET A 192 43.36 -74.91 -4.61
CA MET A 192 43.62 -76.21 -3.97
C MET A 192 43.19 -77.37 -4.86
N LYS A 193 42.02 -77.29 -5.50
CA LYS A 193 41.56 -78.31 -6.48
C LYS A 193 42.44 -78.34 -7.74
N GLU A 194 42.92 -77.20 -8.21
CA GLU A 194 43.88 -77.13 -9.32
C GLU A 194 45.27 -77.69 -8.91
N LYS A 195 45.73 -77.45 -7.68
CA LYS A 195 46.95 -78.04 -7.10
C LYS A 195 46.83 -79.55 -6.90
N GLU A 196 45.71 -80.05 -6.40
CA GLU A 196 45.42 -81.49 -6.25
C GLU A 196 45.38 -82.20 -7.60
N THR A 197 44.65 -81.65 -8.58
CA THR A 197 44.58 -82.24 -9.92
C THR A 197 45.92 -82.17 -10.65
N ASN A 198 46.73 -81.14 -10.42
CA ASN A 198 48.12 -81.09 -10.89
C ASN A 198 49.03 -82.08 -10.17
N ALA A 199 48.95 -82.25 -8.85
CA ALA A 199 49.70 -83.25 -8.11
C ALA A 199 49.36 -84.69 -8.58
N VAL A 200 48.09 -84.95 -8.93
CA VAL A 200 47.66 -86.22 -9.54
C VAL A 200 48.18 -86.40 -10.97
N ARG A 201 48.32 -85.32 -11.76
CA ARG A 201 49.01 -85.36 -13.07
C ARG A 201 50.50 -85.64 -12.90
N ASP A 202 51.17 -84.91 -12.02
CA ASP A 202 52.59 -85.04 -11.69
C ASP A 202 52.95 -86.43 -11.15
N ALA A 203 52.09 -87.01 -10.31
CA ALA A 203 52.28 -88.38 -9.82
C ALA A 203 52.19 -89.43 -10.95
N LYS A 204 51.35 -89.20 -11.96
CA LYS A 204 51.25 -90.07 -13.15
C LYS A 204 52.47 -89.91 -14.06
N THR A 205 52.89 -88.68 -14.36
CA THR A 205 54.09 -88.45 -15.18
C THR A 205 55.37 -88.90 -14.46
N LYS A 206 55.50 -88.73 -13.14
CA LYS A 206 56.62 -89.27 -12.35
C LYS A 206 56.72 -90.79 -12.43
N LYS A 207 55.60 -91.54 -12.38
CA LYS A 207 55.61 -93.00 -12.55
C LYS A 207 56.15 -93.41 -13.93
N ILE A 208 55.60 -92.82 -14.99
CA ILE A 208 56.05 -93.03 -16.38
C ILE A 208 57.55 -92.67 -16.52
N LEU A 209 58.00 -91.59 -15.89
CA LEU A 209 59.41 -91.18 -15.93
C LEU A 209 60.31 -92.15 -15.16
N THR A 210 59.88 -92.69 -14.02
CA THR A 210 60.66 -93.73 -13.30
C THR A 210 60.77 -95.03 -14.08
N GLU A 211 59.73 -95.43 -14.80
CA GLU A 211 59.75 -96.58 -15.73
C GLU A 211 60.76 -96.33 -16.87
N GLN A 212 60.74 -95.14 -17.48
CA GLN A 212 61.71 -94.74 -18.52
C GLN A 212 63.16 -94.66 -17.99
N VAL A 213 63.37 -94.18 -16.76
CA VAL A 213 64.70 -94.11 -16.14
C VAL A 213 65.23 -95.50 -15.82
N ALA A 214 64.41 -96.43 -15.35
CA ALA A 214 64.80 -97.84 -15.17
C ALA A 214 65.24 -98.47 -16.50
N LEU A 215 64.42 -98.33 -17.55
CA LEU A 215 64.75 -98.80 -18.90
C LEU A 215 66.02 -98.15 -19.47
N LYS A 216 66.32 -96.90 -19.12
CA LYS A 216 67.59 -96.24 -19.49
C LYS A 216 68.77 -96.74 -18.68
N ALA A 217 68.61 -97.00 -17.38
CA ALA A 217 69.67 -97.54 -16.52
C ALA A 217 70.14 -98.92 -17.01
N GLU A 218 69.21 -99.79 -17.44
CA GLU A 218 69.56 -101.07 -18.06
C GLU A 218 70.37 -100.95 -19.36
N ARG A 219 70.14 -99.89 -20.15
CA ARG A 219 70.95 -99.60 -21.36
C ARG A 219 72.34 -99.12 -20.96
N VAL A 220 72.42 -98.16 -20.03
CA VAL A 220 73.69 -97.56 -19.59
C VAL A 220 74.62 -98.58 -18.91
N GLN A 221 74.11 -99.60 -18.23
CA GLN A 221 74.96 -100.69 -17.72
C GLN A 221 75.57 -101.50 -18.87
N LYS A 222 74.79 -101.88 -19.88
CA LYS A 222 75.28 -102.61 -21.07
C LYS A 222 76.33 -101.78 -21.85
N GLU A 223 76.14 -100.46 -21.93
CA GLU A 223 77.11 -99.51 -22.54
C GLU A 223 78.40 -99.36 -21.71
N ARG A 224 78.32 -99.46 -20.37
CA ARG A 224 79.49 -99.43 -19.48
C ARG A 224 80.35 -100.67 -19.60
N ASP A 225 79.74 -101.84 -19.68
CA ASP A 225 80.46 -103.11 -19.84
C ASP A 225 81.26 -103.13 -21.15
N THR A 226 80.72 -102.56 -22.24
CA THR A 226 81.47 -102.37 -23.49
C THR A 226 82.59 -101.33 -23.36
N ALA A 227 82.33 -100.17 -22.75
CA ALA A 227 83.33 -99.09 -22.60
C ALA A 227 84.54 -99.49 -21.73
N ILE A 228 84.35 -100.41 -20.76
CA ILE A 228 85.45 -100.95 -19.93
C ILE A 228 86.40 -101.83 -20.76
N ALA A 229 85.92 -102.51 -21.80
CA ALA A 229 86.77 -103.25 -22.73
C ALA A 229 87.60 -102.31 -23.60
N GLU A 230 86.96 -101.29 -24.20
CA GLU A 230 87.61 -100.30 -25.07
C GLU A 230 88.69 -99.50 -24.35
N ARG A 231 88.44 -99.06 -23.11
CA ARG A 231 89.37 -98.23 -22.33
C ARG A 231 90.73 -98.91 -22.07
N LYS A 232 90.77 -100.25 -22.02
CA LYS A 232 92.03 -101.01 -21.89
C LYS A 232 92.87 -100.94 -23.16
N ALA A 233 92.27 -100.87 -24.34
CA ALA A 233 93.00 -100.76 -25.61
C ALA A 233 93.55 -99.35 -25.87
N LEU A 234 92.93 -98.31 -25.29
CA LEU A 234 93.36 -96.92 -25.49
C LEU A 234 94.54 -96.52 -24.59
N ALA A 235 94.65 -97.11 -23.39
CA ALA A 235 95.69 -96.78 -22.42
C ALA A 235 97.13 -97.06 -22.92
N GLU A 236 97.30 -98.10 -23.75
CA GLU A 236 98.58 -98.42 -24.40
C GLU A 236 99.07 -97.31 -25.34
N ARG A 237 98.16 -96.55 -25.98
CA ARG A 237 98.52 -95.51 -26.98
C ARG A 237 99.03 -94.22 -26.34
N PHE A 238 98.34 -93.72 -25.32
CA PHE A 238 98.64 -92.42 -24.71
C PHE A 238 100.02 -92.31 -24.05
N ARG A 239 100.68 -93.44 -23.78
CA ARG A 239 102.03 -93.46 -23.20
C ARG A 239 103.11 -92.89 -24.15
N VAL A 240 102.80 -92.75 -25.44
CA VAL A 240 103.75 -92.29 -26.49
C VAL A 240 103.74 -90.77 -26.69
N GLU A 241 102.62 -90.07 -26.42
CA GLU A 241 102.46 -88.64 -26.76
C GLU A 241 103.01 -87.68 -25.69
N SER A 242 103.08 -88.13 -24.42
CA SER A 242 103.33 -87.29 -23.23
C SER A 242 104.72 -86.61 -23.17
N GLU A 243 105.63 -86.93 -24.08
CA GLU A 243 107.01 -86.41 -24.05
C GLU A 243 107.18 -85.07 -24.82
N GLN A 244 106.21 -84.65 -25.63
CA GLN A 244 106.39 -83.53 -26.57
C GLN A 244 105.99 -82.13 -26.03
N GLU A 245 104.96 -82.01 -25.19
CA GLU A 245 104.32 -80.70 -24.86
C GLU A 245 105.12 -79.71 -23.98
N LYS A 246 106.35 -80.04 -23.55
CA LYS A 246 107.01 -79.33 -22.43
C LYS A 246 107.73 -78.02 -22.81
N LEU A 247 107.71 -77.59 -24.08
CA LEU A 247 108.62 -76.55 -24.58
C LEU A 247 108.01 -75.14 -24.75
N ASP A 248 106.70 -74.98 -24.95
CA ASP A 248 106.16 -73.74 -25.54
C ASP A 248 105.83 -72.59 -24.56
N ARG A 249 105.66 -72.86 -23.26
CA ARG A 249 104.94 -71.98 -22.31
C ARG A 249 105.66 -70.67 -21.86
N ILE A 250 106.75 -70.25 -22.50
CA ILE A 250 107.66 -69.21 -21.95
C ILE A 250 107.39 -67.78 -22.47
N ARG A 251 106.55 -67.57 -23.49
CA ARG A 251 106.56 -66.34 -24.32
C ARG A 251 105.56 -65.21 -24.00
N GLU A 252 104.54 -65.40 -23.16
CA GLU A 252 103.30 -64.57 -23.23
C GLU A 252 103.23 -63.32 -22.31
N ILE A 253 104.29 -62.92 -21.60
CA ILE A 253 104.14 -62.11 -20.37
C ILE A 253 104.30 -60.57 -20.51
N GLU A 254 104.88 -60.03 -21.60
CA GLU A 254 105.45 -58.66 -21.56
C GLU A 254 104.50 -57.48 -21.94
N GLU A 255 103.41 -57.70 -22.67
CA GLU A 255 102.72 -56.62 -23.42
C GLU A 255 101.85 -55.62 -22.60
N ALA A 256 101.48 -55.94 -21.36
CA ALA A 256 100.31 -55.35 -20.71
C ALA A 256 100.44 -53.88 -20.22
N ARG A 257 101.63 -53.26 -20.25
CA ARG A 257 101.97 -52.18 -19.30
C ARG A 257 101.64 -50.73 -19.70
N GLN A 258 101.25 -50.44 -20.95
CA GLN A 258 101.33 -49.06 -21.49
C GLN A 258 100.03 -48.20 -21.49
N LYS A 259 98.84 -48.75 -21.26
CA LYS A 259 97.56 -48.12 -21.70
C LYS A 259 96.84 -47.17 -20.71
N ARG A 260 97.49 -46.64 -19.66
CA ARG A 260 96.80 -45.91 -18.55
C ARG A 260 97.03 -44.38 -18.42
N ALA A 261 97.82 -43.74 -19.28
CA ALA A 261 98.34 -42.39 -19.00
C ALA A 261 97.59 -41.19 -19.61
N THR A 262 96.52 -41.38 -20.40
CA THR A 262 96.02 -40.36 -21.34
C THR A 262 94.72 -39.64 -20.97
N MET A 263 94.08 -39.95 -19.83
CA MET A 263 92.67 -39.58 -19.58
C MET A 263 92.45 -38.26 -18.82
N ASP A 264 93.38 -37.83 -17.96
CA ASP A 264 93.10 -36.80 -16.93
C ASP A 264 93.22 -35.33 -17.38
N ALA A 265 93.62 -35.06 -18.62
CA ALA A 265 93.98 -33.71 -19.07
C ALA A 265 92.78 -32.77 -19.37
N PHE A 266 91.59 -33.31 -19.66
CA PHE A 266 90.53 -32.57 -20.35
C PHE A 266 89.67 -31.64 -19.46
N ILE A 267 89.60 -31.89 -18.15
CA ILE A 267 88.52 -31.37 -17.29
C ILE A 267 88.69 -29.89 -16.85
N ARG A 268 89.89 -29.30 -17.00
CA ARG A 268 90.24 -28.04 -16.28
C ARG A 268 89.86 -26.71 -16.94
N SER A 269 89.41 -26.65 -18.20
CA SER A 269 89.40 -25.38 -18.97
C SER A 269 88.09 -24.56 -18.99
N GLN A 270 86.91 -25.13 -18.66
CA GLN A 270 85.63 -24.47 -19.01
C GLN A 270 84.93 -23.62 -17.93
N ARG A 271 85.26 -23.70 -16.63
CA ARG A 271 84.42 -23.06 -15.59
C ARG A 271 84.51 -21.53 -15.46
N GLY A 272 85.57 -20.88 -15.96
CA GLY A 272 85.87 -19.48 -15.65
C GLY A 272 85.22 -18.39 -16.51
N LYS A 273 84.08 -18.64 -17.18
CA LYS A 273 83.51 -17.70 -18.18
C LYS A 273 82.05 -17.24 -17.96
N ARG A 274 81.34 -17.70 -16.93
CA ARG A 274 79.91 -17.36 -16.72
C ARG A 274 79.60 -16.39 -15.57
N GLU A 275 80.60 -15.91 -14.84
CA GLU A 275 80.41 -15.08 -13.64
C GLU A 275 80.64 -13.58 -13.88
N LYS A 276 80.65 -13.14 -15.15
CA LYS A 276 80.97 -11.75 -15.53
C LYS A 276 79.83 -10.97 -16.22
N GLU A 277 78.79 -11.65 -16.68
CA GLU A 277 77.72 -11.03 -17.47
C GLU A 277 76.59 -10.50 -16.55
N ASP A 278 76.24 -11.22 -15.47
CA ASP A 278 75.22 -10.85 -14.47
C ASP A 278 75.49 -9.57 -13.65
N ALA A 279 76.60 -8.86 -13.91
CA ALA A 279 77.04 -7.71 -13.14
C ALA A 279 76.60 -6.35 -13.74
N GLU A 280 76.39 -6.27 -15.05
CA GLU A 280 76.28 -4.99 -15.77
C GLU A 280 74.82 -4.48 -15.85
N GLU A 281 73.81 -5.35 -15.96
CA GLU A 281 72.38 -4.96 -16.03
C GLU A 281 71.88 -4.17 -14.80
N ARG A 282 72.51 -4.31 -13.63
CA ARG A 282 72.02 -3.69 -12.38
C ARG A 282 72.47 -2.23 -12.15
N ALA A 283 73.08 -1.60 -13.16
CA ALA A 283 73.55 -0.22 -13.10
C ALA A 283 72.55 0.82 -13.66
N GLU A 284 71.72 0.45 -14.65
CA GLU A 284 71.01 1.45 -15.48
C GLU A 284 69.66 1.89 -14.88
N ASP A 285 68.90 0.98 -14.28
CA ASP A 285 67.57 1.22 -13.68
C ASP A 285 67.52 2.34 -12.60
N LYS A 286 68.67 2.72 -12.04
CA LYS A 286 68.74 3.77 -11.01
C LYS A 286 68.72 5.20 -11.55
N GLN A 287 68.87 5.41 -12.85
CA GLN A 287 68.96 6.75 -13.44
C GLN A 287 67.59 7.34 -13.84
N TRP A 288 66.56 6.50 -14.04
CA TRP A 288 65.23 6.92 -14.50
C TRP A 288 64.43 7.71 -13.44
N ILE A 289 64.48 7.25 -12.19
CA ILE A 289 63.66 7.76 -11.06
C ILE A 289 63.97 9.23 -10.69
N ALA A 290 65.15 9.74 -11.04
CA ALA A 290 65.57 11.11 -10.71
C ALA A 290 64.83 12.22 -11.50
N SER A 291 64.16 11.87 -12.61
CA SER A 291 63.65 12.85 -13.58
C SER A 291 62.26 13.42 -13.31
N VAL A 292 61.45 12.75 -12.46
CA VAL A 292 60.02 13.09 -12.27
C VAL A 292 59.79 14.07 -11.12
N LEU A 293 60.52 13.91 -10.00
CA LEU A 293 60.35 14.69 -8.76
C LEU A 293 60.73 16.19 -8.86
N ALA A 294 61.17 16.64 -10.03
CA ALA A 294 61.61 18.02 -10.28
C ALA A 294 60.54 18.96 -10.87
N ARG A 295 59.35 18.47 -11.27
CA ARG A 295 58.37 19.28 -12.04
C ARG A 295 57.11 19.74 -11.30
N GLU A 296 56.75 19.15 -10.17
CA GLU A 296 55.44 19.42 -9.54
C GLU A 296 55.48 20.56 -8.49
N ARG A 297 56.66 20.91 -7.95
CA ARG A 297 56.79 21.79 -6.78
C ARG A 297 56.79 23.30 -7.04
N GLU A 298 56.62 23.73 -8.28
CA GLU A 298 56.58 25.17 -8.66
C GLU A 298 55.19 25.70 -9.07
N VAL A 299 54.21 24.83 -9.33
CA VAL A 299 52.90 25.24 -9.87
C VAL A 299 51.97 25.78 -8.77
N GLU A 300 51.77 25.01 -7.69
CA GLU A 300 50.80 25.33 -6.62
C GLU A 300 51.03 26.68 -5.91
N LYS A 301 52.25 27.23 -5.96
CA LYS A 301 52.63 28.46 -5.26
C LYS A 301 52.29 29.76 -6.00
N ARG A 302 51.76 29.70 -7.22
CA ARG A 302 51.40 30.91 -8.01
C ARG A 302 49.92 31.29 -7.89
N GLU A 303 49.00 30.34 -7.73
CA GLU A 303 47.56 30.61 -7.80
C GLU A 303 46.96 31.32 -6.56
N GLN A 304 47.63 31.25 -5.41
CA GLN A 304 47.09 31.81 -4.16
C GLN A 304 47.32 33.33 -4.00
N MET A 305 48.31 33.91 -4.67
CA MET A 305 48.72 35.32 -4.48
C MET A 305 47.87 36.34 -5.25
N GLU A 306 47.07 35.93 -6.23
CA GLU A 306 46.30 36.88 -7.06
C GLU A 306 44.93 37.26 -6.48
N ARG A 307 44.36 36.43 -5.59
CA ARG A 307 43.01 36.63 -5.03
C ARG A 307 42.90 37.82 -4.06
N GLU A 308 43.99 38.30 -3.49
CA GLU A 308 43.97 39.39 -2.51
C GLU A 308 43.98 40.80 -3.12
N LYS A 309 44.38 40.95 -4.40
CA LYS A 309 44.49 42.29 -5.03
C LYS A 309 43.14 42.97 -5.29
N GLN A 310 42.11 42.20 -5.62
CA GLN A 310 40.81 42.72 -6.08
C GLN A 310 39.97 43.43 -5.00
N GLN A 311 40.37 43.37 -3.72
CA GLN A 311 39.60 43.98 -2.62
C GLN A 311 39.92 45.47 -2.36
N ARG A 312 40.88 46.09 -3.06
CA ARG A 312 41.33 47.47 -2.76
C ARG A 312 40.68 48.56 -3.63
N GLU A 313 40.26 48.26 -4.85
CA GLU A 313 39.81 49.27 -5.83
C GLU A 313 38.41 49.87 -5.51
N ASN A 314 37.58 49.16 -4.73
CA ASN A 314 36.21 49.58 -4.38
C ASN A 314 36.08 50.75 -3.38
N LYS A 315 37.15 51.50 -3.07
CA LYS A 315 37.12 52.56 -2.03
C LYS A 315 37.26 54.00 -2.52
N GLU A 316 37.67 54.24 -3.76
CA GLU A 316 38.00 55.60 -4.23
C GLU A 316 36.82 56.37 -4.85
N PHE A 317 35.72 55.67 -5.20
CA PHE A 317 34.56 56.23 -5.93
C PHE A 317 33.61 57.13 -5.09
N ARG A 318 34.02 57.64 -3.92
CA ARG A 318 33.11 58.31 -2.94
C ARG A 318 33.38 59.80 -2.63
N ALA A 319 34.38 60.44 -3.26
CA ALA A 319 34.92 61.72 -2.78
C ALA A 319 34.65 62.97 -3.66
N ALA A 320 33.71 62.94 -4.61
CA ALA A 320 33.70 63.86 -5.76
C ALA A 320 32.49 64.82 -5.91
N LEU A 321 31.66 65.06 -4.88
CA LEU A 321 30.32 65.65 -5.06
C LEU A 321 30.06 67.07 -4.48
N GLU A 322 30.95 67.65 -3.66
CA GLU A 322 30.57 68.75 -2.74
C GLU A 322 30.84 70.22 -3.20
N LEU A 323 31.20 70.50 -4.46
CA LEU A 323 31.90 71.75 -4.81
C LEU A 323 31.07 72.93 -5.43
N GLU A 324 29.82 72.76 -5.88
CA GLU A 324 29.19 73.75 -6.80
C GLU A 324 28.45 74.98 -6.19
N MET A 325 28.10 75.02 -4.90
CA MET A 325 26.94 75.82 -4.45
C MET A 325 27.09 77.37 -4.28
N GLN A 326 28.28 77.99 -4.35
CA GLN A 326 28.53 79.28 -3.65
C GLN A 326 28.55 80.61 -4.47
N ARG A 327 27.87 80.76 -5.61
CA ARG A 327 28.25 81.79 -6.63
C ARG A 327 27.30 82.97 -7.00
N LYS A 328 26.27 83.36 -6.21
CA LYS A 328 25.11 84.11 -6.77
C LYS A 328 24.55 85.42 -6.11
N ALA A 329 25.22 86.15 -5.21
CA ALA A 329 24.55 87.25 -4.45
C ALA A 329 25.36 88.56 -4.22
N HIS A 330 25.21 89.59 -5.09
CA HIS A 330 25.76 90.96 -4.87
C HIS A 330 25.15 92.03 -5.82
N SER A 331 24.71 93.20 -5.32
CA SER A 331 23.82 94.15 -6.09
C SER A 331 23.94 95.66 -5.75
N ASP A 332 23.12 96.49 -6.42
CA ASP A 332 23.18 97.96 -6.62
C ASP A 332 22.41 98.84 -5.60
N LYS A 333 22.46 100.21 -5.66
CA LYS A 333 21.94 101.07 -4.55
C LYS A 333 21.40 102.54 -4.75
N GLU A 334 22.15 103.59 -5.18
CA GLU A 334 21.94 105.02 -4.68
C GLU A 334 21.52 106.14 -5.70
N LEU A 335 20.86 107.22 -5.22
CA LEU A 335 20.48 108.49 -5.94
C LEU A 335 19.98 109.64 -4.96
N GLU A 336 19.82 110.93 -5.41
CA GLU A 336 19.06 112.13 -4.84
C GLU A 336 19.83 113.45 -4.39
N GLU A 337 19.20 114.68 -4.44
CA GLU A 337 19.37 115.94 -3.56
C GLU A 337 18.98 117.41 -4.11
N MET A 338 18.66 118.40 -3.19
CA MET A 338 18.63 119.95 -3.24
C MET A 338 17.40 120.87 -3.69
N GLN A 339 17.16 122.08 -3.03
CA GLN A 339 16.58 123.43 -3.53
C GLN A 339 16.10 124.51 -2.45
N GLU A 340 15.89 125.83 -2.77
CA GLU A 340 15.29 126.96 -1.91
C GLU A 340 14.92 128.33 -2.64
N ALA A 341 14.17 129.27 -1.98
CA ALA A 341 14.26 130.79 -1.98
C ALA A 341 13.21 131.79 -2.61
N GLU A 342 12.53 132.66 -1.79
CA GLU A 342 11.96 134.04 -2.07
C GLU A 342 11.46 134.80 -0.77
N ARG A 343 11.38 136.16 -0.71
CA ARG A 343 11.18 136.99 0.52
C ARG A 343 10.18 138.22 0.59
N LEU A 344 10.37 139.42 -0.04
CA LEU A 344 10.43 140.70 0.76
C LEU A 344 9.40 141.92 0.68
N ALA A 345 8.59 142.24 -0.35
CA ALA A 345 8.05 143.64 -0.52
C ALA A 345 6.72 144.04 0.23
N GLN A 346 6.75 144.99 1.21
CA GLN A 346 5.80 144.88 2.38
C GLN A 346 5.23 146.08 3.22
N TRP A 347 5.66 147.37 3.22
CA TRP A 347 5.26 148.30 4.33
C TRP A 347 3.90 149.03 4.22
N ARG A 348 3.55 149.72 3.11
CA ARG A 348 2.21 150.37 2.98
C ARG A 348 1.04 149.40 2.82
N LYS A 349 1.33 148.10 2.73
CA LYS A 349 0.31 147.05 2.95
C LYS A 349 -0.26 147.10 4.38
N ARG A 350 0.44 147.70 5.36
CA ARG A 350 0.21 147.48 6.80
C ARG A 350 -0.90 148.32 7.45
N GLU A 351 -1.09 149.59 7.12
CA GLU A 351 -2.16 150.41 7.76
C GLU A 351 -3.56 150.04 7.27
N ALA A 352 -3.74 149.82 5.96
CA ALA A 352 -4.97 149.25 5.43
C ALA A 352 -5.19 147.79 5.88
N VAL A 353 -4.11 147.08 6.26
CA VAL A 353 -4.18 145.80 6.97
C VAL A 353 -4.50 145.98 8.46
N TRP A 354 -4.27 147.13 9.10
CA TRP A 354 -4.59 147.32 10.53
C TRP A 354 -6.08 147.53 10.78
N GLU A 355 -6.76 148.38 10.02
CA GLU A 355 -8.24 148.48 10.13
C GLU A 355 -8.91 147.18 9.68
N ALA A 356 -8.43 146.58 8.59
CA ALA A 356 -8.87 145.25 8.18
C ALA A 356 -8.51 144.15 9.21
N GLU A 357 -7.42 144.29 9.98
CA GLU A 357 -7.07 143.39 11.09
C GLU A 357 -8.00 143.59 12.28
N GLU A 358 -8.52 144.78 12.59
CA GLU A 358 -9.46 144.93 13.71
C GLU A 358 -10.84 144.34 13.36
N ASP A 359 -11.36 144.63 12.17
CA ASP A 359 -12.60 143.99 11.68
C ASP A 359 -12.41 142.47 11.51
N ALA A 360 -11.30 142.03 10.90
CA ALA A 360 -11.00 140.60 10.77
C ALA A 360 -10.69 139.94 12.12
N ARG A 361 -10.17 140.64 13.13
CA ARG A 361 -10.04 140.10 14.51
C ARG A 361 -11.41 139.91 15.13
N PHE A 362 -12.36 140.81 14.91
CA PHE A 362 -13.71 140.65 15.46
C PHE A 362 -14.48 139.53 14.75
N GLN A 363 -14.36 139.42 13.42
CA GLN A 363 -14.90 138.30 12.64
C GLN A 363 -14.22 136.98 13.02
N LEU A 364 -12.89 136.93 13.07
CA LEU A 364 -12.12 135.77 13.53
C LEU A 364 -12.48 135.37 14.96
N LEU A 365 -12.81 136.32 15.85
CA LEU A 365 -13.26 135.97 17.20
C LEU A 365 -14.61 135.22 17.16
N GLN A 366 -15.55 135.66 16.31
CA GLN A 366 -16.83 134.97 16.11
C GLN A 366 -16.64 133.62 15.42
N GLU A 367 -15.80 133.55 14.38
CA GLU A 367 -15.43 132.30 13.69
C GLU A 367 -14.75 131.33 14.65
N VAL A 368 -13.79 131.76 15.47
CA VAL A 368 -13.11 130.93 16.47
C VAL A 368 -14.07 130.43 17.55
N PHE A 369 -15.07 131.22 17.96
CA PHE A 369 -16.11 130.71 18.87
C PHE A 369 -17.03 129.69 18.18
N ALA A 370 -17.48 129.95 16.95
CA ALA A 370 -18.29 129.02 16.17
C ALA A 370 -17.54 127.69 15.86
N ASP A 371 -16.27 127.77 15.44
CA ASP A 371 -15.38 126.63 15.25
C ASP A 371 -15.12 125.90 16.57
N ARG A 372 -15.04 126.61 17.69
CA ARG A 372 -14.87 125.98 19.01
C ARG A 372 -16.10 125.18 19.40
N GLU A 373 -17.29 125.70 19.17
CA GLU A 373 -18.55 124.97 19.37
C GLU A 373 -18.66 123.78 18.40
N ALA A 374 -18.33 123.97 17.12
CA ALA A 374 -18.31 122.90 16.12
C ALA A 374 -17.30 121.78 16.46
N GLN A 375 -16.08 122.13 16.91
CA GLN A 375 -15.08 121.17 17.36
C GLN A 375 -15.51 120.41 18.63
N LEU A 376 -16.23 121.06 19.54
CA LEU A 376 -16.78 120.40 20.74
C LEU A 376 -17.90 119.43 20.35
N ALA A 377 -18.79 119.83 19.44
CA ALA A 377 -19.84 118.96 18.91
C ALA A 377 -19.27 117.77 18.12
N LEU A 378 -18.23 117.98 17.30
CA LEU A 378 -17.53 116.91 16.57
C LEU A 378 -16.87 115.92 17.55
N LYS A 379 -16.16 116.42 18.56
CA LYS A 379 -15.49 115.58 19.58
C LYS A 379 -16.46 114.89 20.54
N ALA A 380 -17.71 115.34 20.65
CA ALA A 380 -18.77 114.60 21.32
C ALA A 380 -19.18 113.38 20.47
N LYS A 381 -19.54 113.61 19.20
CA LYS A 381 -19.93 112.53 18.26
C LYS A 381 -18.85 111.46 18.10
N GLN A 382 -17.60 111.87 17.92
CA GLN A 382 -16.46 110.94 17.81
C GLN A 382 -16.29 110.05 19.05
N ARG A 383 -16.72 110.50 20.24
CA ARG A 383 -16.71 109.66 21.45
C ARG A 383 -17.90 108.70 21.48
N GLU A 384 -19.08 109.15 21.05
CA GLU A 384 -20.27 108.32 20.92
C GLU A 384 -20.04 107.18 19.92
N GLU A 385 -19.45 107.49 18.76
CA GLU A 385 -19.02 106.55 17.73
C GLU A 385 -18.04 105.49 18.30
N ILE A 386 -16.97 105.93 18.98
CA ILE A 386 -16.00 105.01 19.63
C ILE A 386 -16.65 104.14 20.72
N TYR A 387 -17.60 104.67 21.50
CA TYR A 387 -18.32 103.88 22.50
C TYR A 387 -19.26 102.84 21.86
N GLU A 388 -19.87 103.13 20.71
CA GLU A 388 -20.65 102.15 19.95
C GLU A 388 -19.75 101.06 19.33
N GLU A 389 -18.59 101.41 18.78
CA GLU A 389 -17.63 100.46 18.21
C GLU A 389 -17.12 99.48 19.28
N LEU A 390 -16.64 99.99 20.42
CA LEU A 390 -16.18 99.17 21.55
C LEU A 390 -17.27 98.27 22.13
N ALA A 391 -18.55 98.69 22.08
CA ALA A 391 -19.67 97.85 22.48
C ALA A 391 -19.89 96.69 21.51
N ARG A 392 -19.78 96.92 20.19
CA ARG A 392 -19.92 95.89 19.15
C ARG A 392 -18.77 94.87 19.20
N GLU A 393 -17.52 95.34 19.32
CA GLU A 393 -16.35 94.46 19.46
C GLU A 393 -16.49 93.52 20.67
N ARG A 394 -16.95 94.05 21.82
CA ARG A 394 -17.17 93.24 23.02
C ARG A 394 -18.25 92.17 22.83
N ASP A 395 -19.35 92.53 22.19
CA ASP A 395 -20.45 91.61 21.86
C ASP A 395 -20.00 90.50 20.90
N GLU A 396 -19.09 90.79 19.98
CA GLU A 396 -18.52 89.80 19.05
C GLU A 396 -17.53 88.86 19.76
N ILE A 397 -16.60 89.40 20.56
CA ILE A 397 -15.67 88.60 21.37
C ILE A 397 -16.43 87.62 22.28
N GLN A 398 -17.46 88.07 22.99
CA GLN A 398 -18.21 87.20 23.90
C GLN A 398 -18.91 86.03 23.15
N ARG A 399 -19.44 86.27 21.95
CA ARG A 399 -20.03 85.21 21.10
C ARG A 399 -18.99 84.22 20.58
N GLU A 400 -17.74 84.67 20.37
CA GLU A 400 -16.65 83.78 20.01
C GLU A 400 -16.17 82.94 21.21
N GLU A 401 -16.09 83.51 22.42
CA GLU A 401 -15.77 82.78 23.65
C GLU A 401 -16.80 81.68 23.93
N GLU A 402 -18.10 81.99 23.86
CA GLU A 402 -19.20 81.03 24.03
C GLU A 402 -19.10 79.88 22.99
N ARG A 403 -18.85 80.20 21.71
CA ARG A 403 -18.63 79.20 20.65
C ARG A 403 -17.41 78.32 20.92
N GLN A 404 -16.30 78.91 21.40
CA GLN A 404 -15.09 78.15 21.71
C GLN A 404 -15.28 77.23 22.93
N ALA A 405 -16.01 77.67 23.95
CA ALA A 405 -16.34 76.86 25.12
C ALA A 405 -17.15 75.60 24.74
N GLU A 406 -18.18 75.73 23.90
CA GLU A 406 -18.91 74.56 23.37
C GLU A 406 -18.00 73.57 22.63
N ILE A 407 -17.09 74.08 21.78
CA ILE A 407 -16.16 73.26 21.01
C ILE A 407 -15.17 72.53 21.93
N GLN A 408 -14.73 73.15 23.02
CA GLN A 408 -13.85 72.52 24.01
C GLN A 408 -14.57 71.43 24.81
N GLN A 409 -15.79 71.69 25.29
CA GLN A 409 -16.59 70.69 26.01
C GLN A 409 -16.85 69.43 25.17
N ARG A 410 -17.27 69.60 23.90
CA ARG A 410 -17.48 68.47 22.97
C ARG A 410 -16.19 67.68 22.67
N LYS A 411 -15.02 68.34 22.65
CA LYS A 411 -13.72 67.66 22.53
C LYS A 411 -13.39 66.84 23.78
N GLU A 412 -13.58 67.40 24.97
CA GLU A 412 -13.35 66.67 26.22
C GLU A 412 -14.25 65.44 26.35
N GLU A 413 -15.54 65.55 25.99
CA GLU A 413 -16.48 64.43 26.01
C GLU A 413 -16.08 63.34 25.01
N ALA A 414 -15.70 63.73 23.80
CA ALA A 414 -15.18 62.81 22.79
C ALA A 414 -13.89 62.10 23.27
N GLU A 415 -12.96 62.82 23.90
CA GLU A 415 -11.76 62.24 24.49
C GLU A 415 -12.07 61.28 25.64
N LYS A 416 -12.98 61.64 26.55
CA LYS A 416 -13.43 60.77 27.66
C LYS A 416 -14.03 59.47 27.11
N PHE A 417 -14.86 59.57 26.07
CA PHE A 417 -15.44 58.41 25.38
C PHE A 417 -14.39 57.55 24.65
N VAL A 418 -13.41 58.16 23.96
CA VAL A 418 -12.31 57.44 23.29
C VAL A 418 -11.42 56.73 24.31
N ARG A 419 -11.06 57.37 25.42
CA ARG A 419 -10.27 56.76 26.51
C ARG A 419 -11.00 55.57 27.13
N LEU A 420 -12.30 55.70 27.40
CA LEU A 420 -13.13 54.60 27.93
C LEU A 420 -13.18 53.42 26.93
N ARG A 421 -13.40 53.70 25.65
CA ARG A 421 -13.41 52.69 24.58
C ARG A 421 -12.05 51.98 24.45
N GLN A 422 -10.94 52.72 24.52
CA GLN A 422 -9.59 52.15 24.52
C GLN A 422 -9.35 51.27 25.75
N GLN A 423 -9.84 51.67 26.93
CA GLN A 423 -9.75 50.88 28.15
C GLN A 423 -10.57 49.57 28.04
N GLU A 424 -11.80 49.62 27.52
CA GLU A 424 -12.58 48.42 27.21
C GLU A 424 -11.87 47.51 26.19
N GLU A 425 -11.27 48.08 25.15
CA GLU A 425 -10.56 47.33 24.11
C GLU A 425 -9.30 46.64 24.66
N LEU A 426 -8.55 47.32 25.54
CA LEU A 426 -7.42 46.72 26.27
C LEU A 426 -7.87 45.59 27.20
N PHE A 427 -8.99 45.73 27.93
CA PHE A 427 -9.53 44.63 28.73
C PHE A 427 -9.93 43.44 27.83
N ARG A 428 -10.65 43.67 26.73
CA ARG A 428 -11.00 42.63 25.76
C ARG A 428 -9.77 41.94 25.15
N GLN A 429 -8.68 42.66 24.89
CA GLN A 429 -7.40 42.09 24.44
C GLN A 429 -6.72 41.25 25.54
N MET A 430 -6.71 41.71 26.79
CA MET A 430 -6.19 40.92 27.91
C MET A 430 -6.99 39.63 28.12
N ASP A 431 -8.32 39.71 28.12
CA ASP A 431 -9.21 38.55 28.27
C ASP A 431 -9.07 37.59 27.09
N PHE A 432 -8.99 38.11 25.87
CA PHE A 432 -8.70 37.31 24.67
C PHE A 432 -7.36 36.57 24.80
N HIS A 433 -6.28 37.24 25.21
CA HIS A 433 -4.98 36.59 25.39
C HIS A 433 -4.93 35.67 26.62
N GLN A 434 -5.74 35.88 27.66
CA GLN A 434 -5.90 34.91 28.75
C GLN A 434 -6.62 33.65 28.26
N MET A 435 -7.75 33.81 27.58
CA MET A 435 -8.51 32.70 26.98
C MET A 435 -7.70 31.97 25.90
N GLN A 436 -6.89 32.68 25.12
CA GLN A 436 -5.96 32.11 24.15
C GLN A 436 -4.91 31.25 24.85
N ARG A 437 -4.21 31.77 25.87
CA ARG A 437 -3.21 31.00 26.63
C ARG A 437 -3.82 29.79 27.35
N GLN A 438 -5.05 29.90 27.85
CA GLN A 438 -5.78 28.75 28.42
C GLN A 438 -6.12 27.71 27.35
N ARG A 439 -6.55 28.12 26.15
CA ARG A 439 -6.79 27.22 25.00
C ARG A 439 -5.49 26.56 24.55
N GLU A 440 -4.39 27.29 24.44
CA GLU A 440 -3.06 26.77 24.10
C GLU A 440 -2.59 25.75 25.14
N GLN A 441 -2.74 26.03 26.44
CA GLN A 441 -2.45 25.08 27.51
C GLN A 441 -3.35 23.83 27.45
N GLN A 442 -4.64 23.98 27.14
CA GLN A 442 -5.57 22.85 26.95
C GLN A 442 -5.21 22.02 25.72
N ILE A 443 -4.86 22.66 24.60
CA ILE A 443 -4.39 22.01 23.36
C ILE A 443 -3.10 21.22 23.67
N LEU A 444 -2.09 21.85 24.27
CA LEU A 444 -0.83 21.20 24.66
C LEU A 444 -1.05 20.05 25.65
N ALA A 445 -2.01 20.16 26.58
CA ALA A 445 -2.37 19.08 27.50
C ALA A 445 -3.10 17.92 26.80
N ILE A 446 -3.93 18.21 25.79
CA ILE A 446 -4.59 17.22 24.93
C ILE A 446 -3.58 16.55 24.00
N GLU A 447 -2.61 17.30 23.46
CA GLU A 447 -1.55 16.80 22.59
C GLU A 447 -0.57 15.90 23.33
N LYS A 448 -0.13 16.30 24.55
CA LYS A 448 0.62 15.42 25.45
C LYS A 448 -0.14 14.13 25.72
N ARG A 449 -1.40 14.20 26.18
CA ARG A 449 -2.23 13.01 26.39
C ARG A 449 -2.40 12.13 25.14
N LYS A 450 -2.41 12.72 23.93
CA LYS A 450 -2.44 11.97 22.67
C LYS A 450 -1.09 11.30 22.36
N ALA A 451 0.03 11.95 22.68
CA ALA A 451 1.37 11.36 22.58
C ALA A 451 1.55 10.24 23.60
N ASP A 452 1.25 10.49 24.89
CA ASP A 452 1.28 9.50 25.97
C ASP A 452 0.47 8.24 25.59
N LEU A 453 -0.76 8.42 25.09
CA LEU A 453 -1.63 7.33 24.63
C LEU A 453 -1.15 6.65 23.32
N ALA A 454 -0.34 7.32 22.51
CA ALA A 454 0.27 6.72 21.31
C ALA A 454 1.51 5.88 21.70
N GLU A 455 2.35 6.39 22.60
CA GLU A 455 3.48 5.68 23.18
C GLU A 455 3.03 4.43 23.95
N GLU A 456 1.99 4.54 24.80
CA GLU A 456 1.38 3.38 25.47
C GLU A 456 0.92 2.31 24.47
N ARG A 457 0.32 2.71 23.35
CA ARG A 457 -0.17 1.78 22.32
C ARG A 457 0.98 1.10 21.59
N LEU A 458 2.04 1.85 21.28
CA LEU A 458 3.25 1.32 20.65
C LEU A 458 3.97 0.35 21.59
N GLN A 459 4.14 0.70 22.88
CA GLN A 459 4.69 -0.19 23.91
C GLN A 459 3.88 -1.48 24.03
N LYS A 460 2.54 -1.40 24.12
CA LYS A 460 1.65 -2.57 24.19
C LYS A 460 1.73 -3.44 22.93
N ALA A 461 1.94 -2.85 21.75
CA ALA A 461 2.17 -3.58 20.51
C ALA A 461 3.55 -4.27 20.48
N LEU A 462 4.62 -3.58 20.90
CA LEU A 462 5.96 -4.16 21.04
C LEU A 462 5.96 -5.34 22.03
N GLU A 463 5.28 -5.20 23.17
CA GLU A 463 5.14 -6.28 24.16
C GLU A 463 4.38 -7.49 23.61
N ALA A 464 3.28 -7.26 22.87
CA ALA A 464 2.51 -8.34 22.24
C ALA A 464 3.32 -9.09 21.16
N GLU A 465 4.09 -8.40 20.33
CA GLU A 465 4.98 -9.07 19.37
C GLU A 465 6.15 -9.77 20.05
N ARG A 466 6.75 -9.17 21.09
CA ARG A 466 7.77 -9.83 21.91
C ARG A 466 7.25 -11.11 22.58
N GLN A 467 5.97 -11.16 22.97
CA GLN A 467 5.33 -12.37 23.49
C GLN A 467 5.21 -13.43 22.38
N LYS A 468 4.68 -13.08 21.20
CA LYS A 468 4.60 -14.00 20.05
C LYS A 468 5.96 -14.51 19.59
N GLN A 469 6.98 -13.65 19.55
CA GLN A 469 8.36 -14.03 19.23
C GLN A 469 8.91 -15.03 20.27
N LYS A 470 8.65 -14.83 21.57
CA LYS A 470 8.99 -15.79 22.62
C LYS A 470 8.21 -17.11 22.52
N GLU A 471 6.95 -17.09 22.11
CA GLU A 471 6.17 -18.30 21.84
C GLU A 471 6.77 -19.09 20.67
N VAL A 472 7.09 -18.44 19.55
CA VAL A 472 7.77 -19.05 18.41
C VAL A 472 9.15 -19.58 18.80
N GLN A 473 9.91 -18.84 19.61
CA GLN A 473 11.19 -19.28 20.18
C GLN A 473 11.03 -20.57 21.00
N ASN A 474 10.04 -20.61 21.89
CA ASN A 474 9.75 -21.78 22.72
C ASN A 474 9.30 -22.98 21.89
N VAL A 475 8.54 -22.78 20.80
CA VAL A 475 8.18 -23.83 19.85
C VAL A 475 9.41 -24.36 19.10
N ILE A 476 10.30 -23.50 18.62
CA ILE A 476 11.56 -23.93 17.97
C ILE A 476 12.42 -24.74 18.94
N LEU A 477 12.57 -24.29 20.19
CA LEU A 477 13.36 -25.00 21.21
C LEU A 477 12.75 -26.35 21.59
N LYS A 478 11.42 -26.47 21.72
CA LYS A 478 10.73 -27.75 21.92
C LYS A 478 10.92 -28.69 20.73
N ASN A 479 10.65 -28.22 19.52
CA ASN A 479 10.85 -28.99 18.28
C ASN A 479 12.30 -29.47 18.13
N ARG A 480 13.28 -28.67 18.57
CA ARG A 480 14.69 -29.04 18.58
C ARG A 480 14.98 -30.15 19.59
N ALA A 481 14.52 -30.03 20.83
CA ALA A 481 14.69 -31.06 21.87
C ALA A 481 13.97 -32.37 21.52
N GLU A 482 12.77 -32.30 20.95
CA GLU A 482 12.02 -33.46 20.44
C GLU A 482 12.77 -34.15 19.29
N ARG A 483 13.33 -33.38 18.34
CA ARG A 483 14.21 -33.93 17.30
C ARG A 483 15.50 -34.51 17.87
N GLU A 484 16.14 -33.89 18.86
CA GLU A 484 17.32 -34.46 19.51
C GLU A 484 17.00 -35.81 20.20
N ALA A 485 15.80 -35.96 20.78
CA ALA A 485 15.31 -37.23 21.30
C ALA A 485 15.05 -38.29 20.19
N THR A 486 14.40 -37.93 19.07
CA THR A 486 14.20 -38.89 17.97
C THR A 486 15.51 -39.26 17.27
N ARG A 487 16.43 -38.29 17.07
CA ARG A 487 17.76 -38.52 16.50
C ARG A 487 18.61 -39.45 17.35
N THR A 488 18.63 -39.28 18.68
CA THR A 488 19.38 -40.18 19.58
C THR A 488 18.78 -41.60 19.60
N ALA A 489 17.45 -41.72 19.56
CA ALA A 489 16.78 -43.01 19.37
C ALA A 489 17.16 -43.66 18.02
N GLU A 490 17.07 -42.94 16.90
CA GLU A 490 17.43 -43.44 15.57
C GLU A 490 18.90 -43.85 15.47
N LEU A 491 19.84 -43.04 15.97
CA LEU A 491 21.26 -43.38 15.98
C LEU A 491 21.54 -44.64 16.80
N SER A 492 20.90 -44.79 17.98
CA SER A 492 21.00 -46.04 18.74
C SER A 492 20.46 -47.25 17.97
N GLY A 493 19.39 -47.05 17.18
CA GLY A 493 18.82 -48.08 16.31
C GLY A 493 19.74 -48.47 15.15
N VAL A 494 20.45 -47.51 14.55
CA VAL A 494 21.43 -47.78 13.48
C VAL A 494 22.69 -48.45 14.04
N VAL A 495 23.23 -47.97 15.17
CA VAL A 495 24.38 -48.59 15.84
C VAL A 495 24.06 -50.01 16.30
N ASN A 496 22.86 -50.27 16.82
CA ASN A 496 22.42 -51.63 17.16
C ASN A 496 22.27 -52.53 15.92
N LYS A 497 21.94 -51.99 14.75
CA LYS A 497 21.95 -52.74 13.48
C LYS A 497 23.37 -53.05 13.00
N ALA A 498 24.31 -52.11 13.08
CA ALA A 498 25.72 -52.35 12.75
C ALA A 498 26.35 -53.42 13.67
N ASN A 499 26.12 -53.31 14.98
CA ASN A 499 26.54 -54.31 15.96
C ASN A 499 25.90 -55.69 15.71
N ALA A 500 24.67 -55.74 15.17
CA ALA A 500 24.01 -56.99 14.81
C ALA A 500 24.51 -57.56 13.46
N ALA A 501 24.92 -56.72 12.51
CA ALA A 501 25.50 -57.13 11.22
C ALA A 501 26.87 -57.80 11.42
N SER A 502 27.80 -57.11 12.10
CA SER A 502 29.11 -57.64 12.48
C SER A 502 29.00 -58.93 13.34
N ALA A 503 28.10 -58.97 14.33
CA ALA A 503 27.84 -60.18 15.10
C ALA A 503 27.23 -61.31 14.25
N GLY A 504 26.37 -60.98 13.28
CA GLY A 504 25.79 -61.95 12.34
C GLY A 504 26.84 -62.56 11.41
N ALA A 505 27.77 -61.74 10.89
CA ALA A 505 28.89 -62.21 10.06
C ALA A 505 29.82 -63.16 10.83
N GLY A 506 30.08 -62.89 12.11
CA GLY A 506 30.81 -63.80 13.00
C GLY A 506 30.02 -65.05 13.43
N GLY A 507 28.69 -65.04 13.29
CA GLY A 507 27.78 -66.11 13.75
C GLY A 507 27.74 -67.35 12.84
N ALA A 508 28.25 -67.27 11.62
CA ALA A 508 28.29 -68.37 10.66
C ALA A 508 29.35 -69.43 11.04
N LYS A 509 29.05 -70.24 12.07
CA LYS A 509 29.80 -71.46 12.36
C LYS A 509 29.82 -72.36 11.12
N LEU A 510 30.97 -72.43 10.48
CA LEU A 510 31.35 -73.52 9.57
C LEU A 510 31.35 -74.83 10.36
N VAL A 511 30.18 -75.48 10.44
CA VAL A 511 30.07 -76.89 10.84
C VAL A 511 30.81 -77.68 9.78
N ALA A 512 32.01 -78.15 10.11
CA ALA A 512 32.87 -78.81 9.15
C ALA A 512 32.21 -80.12 8.68
N PRO A 513 32.23 -80.47 7.37
CA PRO A 513 31.48 -81.61 6.84
C PRO A 513 31.87 -83.01 7.34
N TRP A 514 32.78 -83.13 8.31
CA TRP A 514 33.25 -84.38 8.89
C TRP A 514 32.61 -84.76 10.24
N GLU A 515 31.78 -83.91 10.86
CA GLU A 515 31.05 -84.24 12.11
C GLU A 515 29.72 -85.00 11.88
N LYS A 516 29.67 -85.85 10.84
CA LYS A 516 28.58 -86.82 10.60
C LYS A 516 29.13 -88.16 10.11
N GLY A 517 29.57 -88.97 11.07
CA GLY A 517 29.92 -90.39 10.93
C GLY A 517 29.56 -91.13 12.21
#